data_AF-A0A529HJ82-F1
#
_entry.id   AF-A0A529HJ82-F1
#
_cell.length_a   1.000
_cell.length_b   1.000
_cell.length_c   1.000
_cell.angle_alpha   90.00
_cell.angle_beta   90.00
_cell.angle_gamma   90.00
#
_symmetry.space_group_name_H-M   'P 1'
#
loop_
_entity.id
_entity.type
_entity.pdbx_description
1 polymer ?
#
loop_
_entity_poly.entity_id
_entity_poly.type
_entity_poly.pdbx_seq_one_letter_code
_entity_poly.pdbx_strand_id
1 'polypeptide(L)'
;IYIFADRGAAPAMTINMKRDRKRLATTPFERVGDADFSEADYARAEELYTMLYLEKYTPLNPHYTARYIAEMHRRGIISLAGLRRPGGDLVAVTGLFENGRTLTQPIVGYDTGLPIQEGLYRMVMAMAQQHATAHGLFFNMSAGAAGFKRLRGAVATIEYNAVYAGHLSRRRRAAIRVMETVLALVGIPLLRR
;
A
#
# COMPACT_ATOMS: atom_id res chain seq x y z
N ILE A 1 -2.31 2.08 -12.22
CA ILE A 1 -2.33 2.21 -10.73
C ILE A 1 -3.48 3.10 -10.29
N TYR A 2 -3.69 3.25 -8.98
CA TYR A 2 -4.64 4.20 -8.41
C TYR A 2 -3.91 5.17 -7.48
N ILE A 3 -4.07 6.47 -7.72
CA ILE A 3 -3.43 7.53 -6.93
C ILE A 3 -4.50 8.24 -6.11
N PHE A 4 -4.32 8.27 -4.79
CA PHE A 4 -4.99 9.26 -3.96
C PHE A 4 -4.21 10.57 -4.06
N ALA A 5 -4.74 11.50 -4.86
CA ALA A 5 -4.00 12.65 -5.38
C ALA A 5 -4.16 13.94 -4.57
N ASP A 6 -5.08 13.95 -3.60
CA ASP A 6 -5.35 15.13 -2.79
C ASP A 6 -4.24 15.34 -1.75
N ARG A 7 -3.54 16.46 -1.91
CA ARG A 7 -2.40 16.88 -1.07
C ARG A 7 -2.76 17.99 -0.10
N GLY A 8 -4.03 18.38 -0.04
CA GLY A 8 -4.51 19.35 0.94
C GLY A 8 -4.48 18.74 2.34
N ALA A 9 -4.31 19.60 3.36
CA ALA A 9 -4.39 19.18 4.76
C ALA A 9 -5.78 18.65 5.16
N ALA A 10 -6.81 18.97 4.36
CA ALA A 10 -8.20 18.55 4.57
C ALA A 10 -8.81 18.07 3.24
N PRO A 11 -8.51 16.85 2.78
CA PRO A 11 -9.00 16.35 1.51
C PRO A 11 -10.51 16.16 1.52
N ALA A 12 -11.14 16.27 0.35
CA ALA A 12 -12.57 16.01 0.23
C ALA A 12 -12.90 14.56 0.63
N MET A 13 -13.67 14.40 1.70
CA MET A 13 -13.94 13.10 2.30
C MET A 13 -15.14 12.40 1.67
N THR A 14 -14.91 11.28 0.97
CA THR A 14 -16.00 10.41 0.51
C THR A 14 -16.69 9.73 1.70
N ILE A 15 -17.92 9.25 1.51
CA ILE A 15 -18.65 8.53 2.56
C ILE A 15 -17.89 7.29 3.06
N ASN A 16 -17.16 6.60 2.17
CA ASN A 16 -16.38 5.41 2.56
C ASN A 16 -15.15 5.79 3.39
N MET A 17 -14.46 6.87 3.04
CA MET A 17 -13.34 7.37 3.86
C MET A 17 -13.83 7.77 5.26
N LYS A 18 -15.00 8.43 5.36
CA LYS A 18 -15.60 8.78 6.65
C LYS A 18 -15.92 7.53 7.48
N ARG A 19 -16.50 6.51 6.84
CA ARG A 19 -16.80 5.22 7.50
C ARG A 19 -15.55 4.50 7.98
N ASP A 20 -14.48 4.51 7.18
CA ASP A 20 -13.21 3.87 7.53
C ASP A 20 -12.54 4.58 8.71
N ARG A 21 -12.46 5.92 8.67
CA ARG A 21 -11.93 6.71 9.80
C ARG A 21 -12.76 6.54 11.06
N LYS A 22 -14.10 6.49 10.94
CA LYS A 22 -14.98 6.20 12.08
C LYS A 22 -14.69 4.81 12.66
N ARG A 23 -14.59 3.78 11.81
CA ARG A 23 -14.25 2.41 12.25
C ARG A 23 -12.89 2.37 12.96
N LEU A 24 -11.89 3.06 12.40
CA LEU A 24 -10.56 3.18 12.99
C LEU A 24 -10.53 3.98 14.31
N ALA A 25 -11.51 4.85 14.56
CA ALA A 25 -11.64 5.61 15.80
C ALA A 25 -12.43 4.86 16.88
N THR A 26 -13.30 3.93 16.51
CA THR A 26 -14.20 3.22 17.44
C THR A 26 -13.94 1.71 17.50
N THR A 27 -12.81 1.25 16.96
CA THR A 27 -12.43 -0.16 17.02
C THR A 27 -11.95 -0.52 18.44
N PRO A 28 -12.20 -1.74 18.91
CA PRO A 28 -11.62 -2.22 20.17
C PRO A 28 -10.11 -2.50 20.07
N PHE A 29 -9.52 -2.48 18.86
CA PHE A 29 -8.07 -2.67 18.69
C PHE A 29 -7.31 -1.39 19.04
N GLU A 30 -6.18 -1.56 19.71
CA GLU A 30 -5.27 -0.48 20.07
C GLU A 30 -4.43 -0.10 18.85
N ARG A 31 -4.22 1.21 18.63
CA ARG A 31 -3.33 1.68 17.56
C ARG A 31 -1.88 1.56 18.02
N VAL A 32 -1.04 1.04 17.13
CA VAL A 32 0.41 1.00 17.31
C VAL A 32 1.02 2.02 16.36
N GLY A 33 1.68 3.04 16.92
CA GLY A 33 2.42 4.04 16.15
C GLY A 33 3.78 3.54 15.71
N ASP A 34 4.44 4.32 14.87
CA ASP A 34 5.77 4.03 14.32
C ASP A 34 6.78 3.65 15.41
N ALA A 35 6.87 4.46 16.47
CA ALA A 35 7.79 4.25 17.58
C ALA A 35 7.43 3.09 18.54
N ASP A 36 6.25 2.47 18.40
CA ASP A 36 5.68 1.56 19.40
C ASP A 36 5.77 0.06 18.99
N PHE A 37 6.54 -0.24 17.93
CA PHE A 37 6.77 -1.61 17.46
C PHE A 37 7.86 -2.32 18.29
N SER A 38 7.54 -3.52 18.74
CA SER A 38 8.43 -4.45 19.44
C SER A 38 8.93 -5.59 18.53
N GLU A 39 9.86 -6.41 19.02
CA GLU A 39 10.32 -7.61 18.29
C GLU A 39 9.17 -8.60 17.99
N ALA A 40 8.23 -8.74 18.92
CA ALA A 40 7.05 -9.59 18.72
C ALA A 40 6.14 -9.03 17.61
N ASP A 41 6.06 -7.70 17.47
CA ASP A 41 5.27 -7.09 16.39
C ASP A 41 5.92 -7.32 15.01
N TYR A 42 7.25 -7.35 14.90
CA TYR A 42 7.90 -7.67 13.63
C TYR A 42 7.66 -9.13 13.21
N ALA A 43 7.73 -10.06 14.17
CA ALA A 43 7.39 -11.47 13.94
C ALA A 43 5.93 -11.58 13.47
N ARG A 44 5.01 -10.92 14.18
CA ARG A 44 3.61 -10.93 13.81
C ARG A 44 3.33 -10.24 12.47
N ALA A 45 4.06 -9.18 12.13
CA ALA A 45 3.92 -8.48 10.85
C ALA A 45 4.29 -9.38 9.65
N GLU A 46 5.33 -10.21 9.78
CA GLU A 46 5.68 -11.23 8.79
C GLU A 46 4.54 -12.24 8.58
N GLU A 47 3.96 -12.75 9.67
CA GLU A 47 2.84 -13.68 9.62
C GLU A 47 1.62 -13.04 8.93
N LEU A 48 1.23 -11.83 9.34
CA LEU A 48 0.10 -11.10 8.77
C LEU A 48 0.30 -10.77 7.29
N TYR A 49 1.53 -10.46 6.89
CA TYR A 49 1.88 -10.28 5.48
C TYR A 49 1.75 -11.59 4.71
N THR A 50 2.26 -12.69 5.27
CA THR A 50 2.19 -14.04 4.68
C THR A 50 0.75 -14.47 4.42
N MET A 51 -0.13 -14.31 5.42
CA MET A 51 -1.57 -14.60 5.31
C MET A 51 -2.23 -13.86 4.15
N LEU A 52 -1.86 -12.60 3.93
CA LEU A 52 -2.46 -11.77 2.88
C LEU A 52 -1.81 -12.00 1.52
N TYR A 53 -0.48 -11.93 1.42
CA TYR A 53 0.23 -11.85 0.15
C TYR A 53 0.71 -13.19 -0.38
N LEU A 54 1.11 -14.11 0.48
CA LEU A 54 1.67 -15.39 0.06
C LEU A 54 0.58 -16.46 -0.05
N GLU A 55 -0.23 -16.60 0.99
CA GLU A 55 -1.28 -17.62 1.06
C GLU A 55 -2.49 -17.26 0.20
N LYS A 56 -3.01 -16.04 0.35
CA LYS A 56 -4.23 -15.61 -0.36
C LYS A 56 -3.98 -15.17 -1.80
N TYR A 57 -2.80 -14.63 -2.13
CA TYR A 57 -2.50 -14.14 -3.49
C TYR A 57 -1.54 -15.04 -4.26
N THR A 58 -0.24 -15.02 -3.94
CA THR A 58 0.74 -15.86 -4.65
C THR A 58 2.06 -15.96 -3.87
N PRO A 59 2.70 -17.15 -3.83
CA PRO A 59 4.02 -17.32 -3.23
C PRO A 59 5.13 -16.61 -4.02
N LEU A 60 4.83 -16.03 -5.19
CA LEU A 60 5.75 -15.23 -5.99
C LEU A 60 5.87 -13.77 -5.52
N ASN A 61 5.04 -13.35 -4.57
CA ASN A 61 5.20 -12.04 -3.92
C ASN A 61 6.48 -12.03 -3.04
N PRO A 62 7.04 -10.86 -2.70
CA PRO A 62 8.20 -10.76 -1.83
C PRO A 62 8.00 -11.47 -0.47
N HIS A 63 9.01 -12.19 0.00
CA HIS A 63 8.99 -12.84 1.32
C HIS A 63 9.65 -11.91 2.33
N TYR A 64 8.88 -11.02 2.94
CA TYR A 64 9.38 -10.12 3.97
C TYR A 64 9.50 -10.85 5.31
N THR A 65 10.73 -11.09 5.74
CA THR A 65 11.02 -11.65 7.06
C THR A 65 10.91 -10.59 8.16
N ALA A 66 10.63 -11.00 9.39
CA ALA A 66 10.62 -10.14 10.57
C ALA A 66 11.92 -9.34 10.70
N ARG A 67 13.06 -9.99 10.44
CA ARG A 67 14.38 -9.33 10.42
C ARG A 67 14.45 -8.21 9.38
N TYR A 68 13.96 -8.46 8.17
CA TYR A 68 13.96 -7.44 7.12
C TYR A 68 13.06 -6.26 7.51
N ILE A 69 11.85 -6.53 7.99
CA ILE A 69 10.90 -5.49 8.42
C ILE A 69 11.52 -4.65 9.55
N ALA A 70 12.10 -5.29 10.57
CA ALA A 70 12.76 -4.62 11.69
C ALA A 70 13.93 -3.73 11.24
N GLU A 71 14.82 -4.24 10.37
CA GLU A 71 15.96 -3.46 9.87
C GLU A 71 15.53 -2.27 9.01
N MET A 72 14.54 -2.44 8.15
CA MET A 72 14.01 -1.36 7.31
C MET A 72 13.36 -0.26 8.17
N HIS A 73 12.63 -0.65 9.21
CA HIS A 73 11.98 0.28 10.14
C HIS A 73 13.00 1.03 11.01
N ARG A 74 13.93 0.33 11.67
CA ARG A 74 14.97 0.95 12.52
C ARG A 74 15.89 1.90 11.75
N ARG A 75 16.10 1.66 10.46
CA ARG A 75 16.89 2.53 9.58
C ARG A 75 16.09 3.71 9.02
N GLY A 76 14.80 3.82 9.34
CA GLY A 76 13.91 4.87 8.84
C GLY A 76 13.64 4.76 7.33
N ILE A 77 13.84 3.58 6.74
CA ILE A 77 13.56 3.38 5.30
C ILE A 77 12.06 3.22 5.09
N ILE A 78 11.38 2.55 6.03
CA ILE A 78 9.92 2.49 6.11
C ILE A 78 9.46 3.00 7.47
N SER A 79 8.27 3.59 7.51
CA SER A 79 7.52 3.78 8.75
C SER A 79 6.46 2.69 8.88
N LEU A 80 6.14 2.30 10.10
CA LEU A 80 5.12 1.30 10.41
C LEU A 80 3.95 1.92 11.16
N ALA A 81 2.77 1.34 10.96
CA ALA A 81 1.61 1.56 11.81
C ALA A 81 0.78 0.28 11.86
N GLY A 82 0.03 0.09 12.94
CA GLY A 82 -0.74 -1.14 13.09
C GLY A 82 -1.87 -1.07 14.10
N LEU A 83 -2.53 -2.22 14.25
CA LEU A 83 -3.60 -2.46 15.20
C LEU A 83 -3.25 -3.71 16.02
N ARG A 84 -3.43 -3.64 17.33
CA ARG A 84 -3.17 -4.72 18.28
C ARG A 84 -4.44 -5.06 19.06
N ARG A 85 -4.60 -6.32 19.47
CA ARG A 85 -5.58 -6.65 20.52
C ARG A 85 -5.17 -5.97 21.83
N PRO A 86 -6.11 -5.53 22.68
CA PRO A 86 -5.76 -5.02 23.99
C PRO A 86 -4.86 -6.00 24.76
N GLY A 87 -3.64 -5.58 25.08
CA GLY A 87 -2.62 -6.42 25.73
C GLY A 87 -2.18 -7.68 24.97
N GLY A 88 -2.50 -7.80 23.68
CA GLY A 88 -2.25 -9.00 22.87
C GLY A 88 -1.42 -8.71 21.62
N ASP A 89 -1.58 -9.55 20.59
CA ASP A 89 -0.75 -9.45 19.39
C ASP A 89 -1.30 -8.49 18.34
N LEU A 90 -0.43 -8.11 17.40
CA LEU A 90 -0.78 -7.36 16.21
C LEU A 90 -1.80 -8.14 15.37
N VAL A 91 -2.87 -7.47 14.93
CA VAL A 91 -3.91 -8.01 14.04
C VAL A 91 -3.90 -7.37 12.67
N ALA A 92 -3.26 -6.20 12.53
CA ALA A 92 -3.06 -5.55 11.24
C ALA A 92 -1.82 -4.66 11.25
N VAL A 93 -1.14 -4.60 10.11
CA VAL A 93 0.09 -3.82 9.91
C VAL A 93 0.08 -3.13 8.55
N THR A 94 0.67 -1.95 8.50
CA THR A 94 1.04 -1.26 7.26
C THR A 94 2.46 -0.75 7.36
N GLY A 95 3.25 -0.97 6.30
CA GLY A 95 4.54 -0.33 6.09
C GLY A 95 4.43 0.74 5.01
N LEU A 96 4.95 1.92 5.31
CA LEU A 96 4.87 3.14 4.53
C LEU A 96 6.25 3.48 3.99
N PHE A 97 6.37 3.61 2.68
CA PHE A 97 7.63 3.97 2.02
C PHE A 97 7.44 5.26 1.22
N GLU A 98 8.22 6.28 1.59
CA GLU A 98 8.19 7.59 0.96
C GLU A 98 9.37 7.76 0.00
N ASN A 99 9.06 8.23 -1.21
CA ASN A 99 10.07 8.60 -2.20
C ASN A 99 9.70 9.95 -2.82
N GLY A 100 10.43 11.00 -2.44
CA GLY A 100 10.12 12.37 -2.81
C GLY A 100 8.75 12.78 -2.29
N ARG A 101 7.77 12.99 -3.18
CA ARG A 101 6.39 13.37 -2.81
C ARG A 101 5.40 12.21 -2.93
N THR A 102 5.89 10.99 -3.10
CA THR A 102 5.04 9.81 -3.33
C THR A 102 5.15 8.88 -2.15
N LEU A 103 4.01 8.55 -1.56
CA LEU A 103 3.85 7.46 -0.62
C LEU A 103 3.49 6.17 -1.37
N THR A 104 4.10 5.07 -0.98
CA THR A 104 3.66 3.71 -1.33
C THR A 104 3.47 2.90 -0.05
N GLN A 105 2.74 1.79 -0.17
CA GLN A 105 2.42 0.91 0.95
C GLN A 105 2.85 -0.53 0.61
N PRO A 106 4.16 -0.83 0.59
CA PRO A 106 4.67 -2.13 0.14
C PRO A 106 4.34 -3.28 1.10
N ILE A 107 4.05 -2.97 2.37
CA ILE A 107 3.68 -3.96 3.39
C ILE A 107 2.26 -3.66 3.83
N VAL A 108 1.36 -4.61 3.59
CA VAL A 108 0.04 -4.65 4.20
C VAL A 108 -0.15 -6.06 4.75
N GLY A 109 -0.58 -6.17 5.98
CA GLY A 109 -0.90 -7.45 6.59
C GLY A 109 -2.10 -7.29 7.50
N TYR A 110 -2.97 -8.29 7.54
CA TYR A 110 -4.03 -8.36 8.53
C TYR A 110 -4.45 -9.80 8.74
N ASP A 111 -5.01 -10.08 9.92
CA ASP A 111 -5.47 -11.41 10.29
C ASP A 111 -6.67 -11.77 9.42
N THR A 112 -6.44 -12.62 8.41
CA THR A 112 -7.47 -13.05 7.45
C THR A 112 -8.45 -14.05 8.06
N GLY A 113 -8.17 -14.59 9.25
CA GLY A 113 -9.08 -15.44 10.02
C GLY A 113 -10.15 -14.65 10.78
N LEU A 114 -9.96 -13.33 10.96
CA LEU A 114 -10.97 -12.47 11.57
C LEU A 114 -12.13 -12.13 10.62
N PRO A 115 -13.36 -11.91 11.14
CA PRO A 115 -14.50 -11.54 10.31
C PRO A 115 -14.23 -10.28 9.48
N ILE A 116 -14.63 -10.28 8.21
CA ILE A 116 -14.44 -9.15 7.30
C ILE A 116 -15.08 -7.84 7.82
N GLN A 117 -16.13 -7.97 8.64
CA GLN A 117 -16.83 -6.89 9.33
C GLN A 117 -15.94 -6.15 10.34
N GLU A 118 -14.87 -6.78 10.81
CA GLU A 118 -13.83 -6.08 11.59
C GLU A 118 -13.22 -4.93 10.78
N GLY A 119 -13.09 -5.11 9.46
CA GLY A 119 -12.66 -4.06 8.56
C GLY A 119 -11.18 -3.71 8.68
N LEU A 120 -10.34 -4.66 9.10
CA LEU A 120 -8.90 -4.47 9.30
C LEU A 120 -8.21 -3.87 8.07
N TYR A 121 -8.45 -4.43 6.88
CA TYR A 121 -7.93 -3.88 5.63
C TYR A 121 -8.36 -2.42 5.41
N ARG A 122 -9.62 -2.09 5.68
CA ARG A 122 -10.13 -0.71 5.53
C ARG A 122 -9.41 0.25 6.49
N MET A 123 -9.12 -0.20 7.70
CA MET A 123 -8.46 0.60 8.72
C MET A 123 -6.98 0.84 8.38
N VAL A 124 -6.22 -0.17 7.96
CA VAL A 124 -4.80 0.05 7.55
C VAL A 124 -4.68 0.92 6.30
N MET A 125 -5.61 0.80 5.34
CA MET A 125 -5.67 1.74 4.21
C MET A 125 -5.98 3.17 4.67
N ALA A 126 -6.88 3.34 5.65
CA ALA A 126 -7.20 4.66 6.21
C ALA A 126 -6.01 5.28 6.96
N MET A 127 -5.23 4.49 7.69
CA MET A 127 -3.98 4.95 8.32
C MET A 127 -3.00 5.51 7.28
N ALA A 128 -2.74 4.75 6.20
CA ALA A 128 -1.86 5.20 5.12
C ALA A 128 -2.40 6.46 4.41
N GLN A 129 -3.72 6.56 4.19
CA GLN A 129 -4.33 7.78 3.64
C GLN A 129 -4.18 8.97 4.60
N GLN A 130 -4.35 8.78 5.90
CA GLN A 130 -4.15 9.84 6.90
C GLN A 130 -2.69 10.31 6.91
N HIS A 131 -1.74 9.38 6.83
CA HIS A 131 -0.32 9.70 6.72
C HIS A 131 -0.02 10.54 5.48
N ALA A 132 -0.52 10.12 4.32
CA ALA A 132 -0.37 10.86 3.07
C ALA A 132 -0.95 12.28 3.14
N THR A 133 -2.13 12.43 3.74
CA THR A 133 -2.76 13.74 3.96
C THR A 133 -1.94 14.62 4.88
N ALA A 134 -1.50 14.08 6.04
CA ALA A 134 -0.74 14.84 7.03
C ALA A 134 0.58 15.38 6.48
N HIS A 135 1.20 14.65 5.55
CA HIS A 135 2.49 15.00 4.94
C HIS A 135 2.36 15.59 3.52
N GLY A 136 1.13 15.79 3.02
CA GLY A 136 0.87 16.36 1.69
C GLY A 136 1.44 15.52 0.52
N LEU A 137 1.37 14.19 0.62
CA LEU A 137 1.95 13.22 -0.32
C LEU A 137 0.92 12.71 -1.35
N PHE A 138 1.41 12.33 -2.54
CA PHE A 138 0.66 11.50 -3.47
C PHE A 138 0.71 10.05 -2.99
N PHE A 139 -0.44 9.47 -2.64
CA PHE A 139 -0.44 8.07 -2.23
C PHE A 139 -0.71 7.16 -3.44
N ASN A 140 0.35 6.50 -3.91
CA ASN A 140 0.26 5.42 -4.88
C ASN A 140 -0.24 4.16 -4.18
N MET A 141 -1.54 3.89 -4.33
CA MET A 141 -2.21 2.74 -3.76
C MET A 141 -1.99 1.46 -4.59
N SER A 142 -1.10 1.48 -5.59
CA SER A 142 -0.81 0.37 -6.51
C SER A 142 -2.03 -0.07 -7.36
N ALA A 143 -1.88 -1.16 -8.10
CA ALA A 143 -2.94 -1.79 -8.90
C ALA A 143 -3.89 -2.67 -8.05
N GLY A 144 -4.98 -3.17 -8.64
CA GLY A 144 -5.97 -4.02 -7.95
C GLY A 144 -6.95 -3.26 -7.05
N ALA A 145 -7.98 -3.96 -6.56
CA ALA A 145 -9.06 -3.43 -5.71
C ALA A 145 -9.65 -2.09 -6.23
N ALA A 146 -9.81 -1.99 -7.55
CA ALA A 146 -10.16 -0.75 -8.24
C ALA A 146 -11.39 -0.05 -7.67
N GLY A 147 -12.50 -0.77 -7.50
CA GLY A 147 -13.74 -0.24 -6.92
C GLY A 147 -13.53 0.29 -5.50
N PHE A 148 -12.80 -0.45 -4.66
CA PHE A 148 -12.49 -0.04 -3.28
C PHE A 148 -11.73 1.28 -3.24
N LYS A 149 -10.73 1.46 -4.11
CA LYS A 149 -9.86 2.65 -4.15
C LYS A 149 -10.60 3.87 -4.71
N ARG A 150 -11.38 3.71 -5.78
CA ARG A 150 -12.23 4.78 -6.34
C ARG A 150 -13.25 5.30 -5.33
N LEU A 151 -13.88 4.39 -4.60
CA LEU A 151 -14.82 4.74 -3.53
C LEU A 151 -14.17 5.56 -2.40
N ARG A 152 -12.83 5.63 -2.35
CA ARG A 152 -12.01 6.37 -1.38
C ARG A 152 -11.22 7.52 -2.02
N GLY A 153 -11.70 8.02 -3.17
CA GLY A 153 -11.15 9.20 -3.81
C GLY A 153 -9.88 8.95 -4.63
N ALA A 154 -9.44 7.71 -4.81
CA ALA A 154 -8.31 7.41 -5.66
C ALA A 154 -8.71 7.46 -7.15
N VAL A 155 -7.87 8.08 -7.96
CA VAL A 155 -8.05 8.23 -9.41
C VAL A 155 -7.20 7.20 -10.14
N ALA A 156 -7.74 6.61 -11.19
CA ALA A 156 -6.98 5.71 -12.05
C ALA A 156 -5.90 6.50 -12.79
N THR A 157 -4.67 5.99 -12.79
CA THR A 157 -3.53 6.65 -13.42
C THR A 157 -2.67 5.63 -14.15
N ILE A 158 -2.20 6.00 -15.34
CA ILE A 158 -1.25 5.20 -16.11
C ILE A 158 0.14 5.39 -15.48
N GLU A 159 0.78 4.28 -15.14
CA GLU A 159 2.16 4.24 -14.67
C GLU A 159 3.08 3.98 -15.87
N TYR A 160 4.17 4.74 -15.97
CA TYR A 160 5.13 4.64 -17.06
C TYR A 160 6.49 4.24 -16.49
N ASN A 161 7.20 3.37 -17.21
CA ASN A 161 8.59 3.05 -16.94
C ASN A 161 9.48 3.81 -17.93
N ALA A 162 10.38 4.64 -17.43
CA ALA A 162 11.38 5.31 -18.26
C ALA A 162 12.62 4.41 -18.41
N VAL A 163 12.92 4.00 -19.64
CA VAL A 163 14.02 3.06 -19.92
C VAL A 163 15.06 3.72 -20.81
N TYR A 164 16.29 3.88 -20.32
CA TYR A 164 17.41 4.31 -21.15
C TYR A 164 17.97 3.11 -21.93
N ALA A 165 17.66 3.04 -23.22
CA ALA A 165 18.09 1.95 -24.11
C ALA A 165 19.21 2.34 -25.07
N GLY A 166 19.76 3.56 -24.98
CA GLY A 166 20.73 4.11 -25.95
C GLY A 166 21.97 3.23 -26.14
N HIS A 167 22.46 2.68 -25.04
CA HIS A 167 23.63 1.80 -24.95
C HIS A 167 23.41 0.38 -25.51
N LEU A 168 22.18 0.00 -25.86
CA LEU A 168 21.86 -1.35 -26.32
C LEU A 168 21.99 -1.50 -27.84
N SER A 169 22.16 -2.74 -28.29
CA SER A 169 22.18 -3.08 -29.72
C SER A 169 20.88 -2.68 -30.42
N ARG A 170 20.95 -2.43 -31.73
CA ARG A 170 19.79 -2.01 -32.55
C ARG A 170 18.59 -2.96 -32.40
N ARG A 171 18.85 -4.28 -32.29
CA ARG A 171 17.80 -5.30 -32.10
C ARG A 171 17.04 -5.12 -30.77
N ARG A 172 17.77 -4.92 -29.66
CA ARG A 172 17.16 -4.69 -28.33
C ARG A 172 16.38 -3.37 -28.30
N ARG A 173 16.94 -2.31 -28.89
CA ARG A 173 16.23 -1.02 -29.02
C ARG A 173 14.94 -1.16 -29.82
N ALA A 174 14.94 -1.94 -30.90
CA ALA A 174 13.74 -2.21 -31.68
C ALA A 174 12.69 -2.97 -30.86
N ALA A 175 13.07 -4.02 -30.12
CA ALA A 175 12.15 -4.76 -29.25
C ALA A 175 11.48 -3.85 -28.20
N ILE A 176 12.26 -2.97 -27.57
CA ILE A 176 11.73 -1.99 -26.60
C ILE A 176 10.74 -1.04 -27.28
N ARG A 177 11.06 -0.48 -28.44
CA ARG A 177 10.16 0.41 -29.19
C ARG A 177 8.87 -0.28 -29.64
N VAL A 178 8.95 -1.55 -30.06
CA VAL A 178 7.75 -2.34 -30.40
C VAL A 178 6.85 -2.48 -29.18
N MET A 179 7.42 -2.85 -28.03
CA MET A 179 6.66 -2.95 -26.78
C MET A 179 6.04 -1.61 -26.37
N GLU A 180 6.81 -0.51 -26.43
CA GLU A 180 6.32 0.85 -26.21
C GLU A 180 5.13 1.19 -27.11
N THR A 181 5.25 0.92 -28.42
CA THR A 181 4.18 1.20 -29.41
C THR A 181 2.92 0.41 -29.11
N VAL A 182 3.04 -0.89 -28.80
CA VAL A 182 1.89 -1.74 -28.45
C VAL A 182 1.23 -1.25 -27.16
N LEU A 183 2.00 -0.96 -26.11
CA LEU A 183 1.45 -0.47 -24.85
C LEU A 183 0.78 0.90 -25.01
N ALA A 184 1.37 1.80 -25.80
CA ALA A 184 0.84 3.14 -26.03
C ALA A 184 -0.45 3.14 -26.87
N LEU A 185 -0.47 2.37 -27.96
CA LEU A 185 -1.59 2.37 -28.92
C LEU A 185 -2.72 1.40 -28.54
N VAL A 186 -2.42 0.32 -27.82
CA VAL A 186 -3.40 -0.70 -27.43
C VAL A 186 -3.63 -0.70 -25.92
N GLY A 187 -2.56 -0.81 -25.13
CA GLY A 187 -2.64 -0.93 -23.67
C GLY A 187 -3.33 0.27 -23.00
N ILE A 188 -2.89 1.49 -23.29
CA ILE A 188 -3.44 2.71 -22.68
C ILE A 188 -4.92 2.89 -23.03
N PRO A 189 -5.37 2.81 -24.31
CA PRO A 189 -6.79 2.91 -24.63
C PRO A 189 -7.66 1.85 -23.95
N LEU A 190 -7.17 0.60 -23.83
CA LEU A 190 -7.90 -0.46 -23.13
C LEU A 190 -8.07 -0.16 -21.65
N LEU A 191 -7.05 0.39 -20.98
CA LEU A 191 -7.10 0.72 -19.55
C LEU A 191 -7.91 1.99 -19.23
N ARG A 192 -8.21 2.82 -20.24
CA ARG A 192 -9.03 4.04 -20.08
C ARG A 192 -10.52 3.81 -20.29
N ARG A 193 -10.92 2.65 -20.82
CA ARG A 193 -12.32 2.22 -20.90
C ARG A 193 -12.82 1.78 -19.53
#